data_AF-A0AAX6EKA1-F1
#
_entry.id   AF-A0AAX6EKA1-F1
#
_cell.length_a   1.000
_cell.length_b   1.000
_cell.length_c   1.000
_cell.angle_alpha   90.00
_cell.angle_beta   90.00
_cell.angle_gamma   90.00
#
_symmetry.space_group_name_H-M   'P 1'
#
loop_
_entity.id
_entity.type
_entity.pdbx_description
1 polymer ?
#
loop_
_entity_poly.entity_id
_entity_poly.type
_entity_poly.pdbx_seq_one_letter_code
_entity_poly.pdbx_strand_id
1 'polypeptide(L)'
;MMEYYMKKAAQEERRKPPKQSKDEMPPPASLQASSKKGHHMGDYIPQEELEKFLATCNDVHAQKAAQEAAEKAKIQADNIGHKLLSKMGWKEGEGLGSGKSGRADPVMAGNVKRDNLGVGAAQPGEVTPDDDIYEQYKKRMMLGYRYRPNPLGNPRKSYY
;
A
#
# COMPACT_ATOMS: atom_id res chain seq x y z
N MET A 1 -8.50 45.39 27.49
CA MET A 1 -7.03 45.23 27.42
C MET A 1 -6.57 43.84 27.85
N MET A 2 -7.08 43.27 28.95
CA MET A 2 -6.72 41.93 29.46
C MET A 2 -6.95 40.78 28.46
N GLU A 3 -8.04 40.83 27.70
CA GLU A 3 -8.40 39.77 26.73
C GLU A 3 -7.40 39.63 25.58
N TYR A 4 -6.80 40.74 25.14
CA TYR A 4 -5.77 40.73 24.09
C TYR A 4 -4.53 39.95 24.54
N TYR A 5 -4.09 40.15 25.79
CA TYR A 5 -2.95 39.44 26.36
C TYR A 5 -3.25 37.95 26.58
N MET A 6 -4.47 37.61 27.04
CA MET A 6 -4.90 36.22 27.20
C MET A 6 -4.96 35.47 25.87
N LYS A 7 -5.47 36.11 24.82
CA LYS A 7 -5.56 35.51 23.48
C LYS A 7 -4.18 35.35 22.83
N LYS A 8 -3.27 36.29 23.08
CA LYS A 8 -1.87 36.23 22.62
C LYS A 8 -1.09 35.13 23.34
N ALA A 9 -1.27 34.99 24.66
CA ALA A 9 -0.67 33.91 25.45
C ALA A 9 -1.18 32.52 25.04
N ALA A 10 -2.47 32.37 24.74
CA ALA A 10 -3.05 31.10 24.29
C ALA A 10 -2.55 30.66 22.90
N GLN A 11 -2.32 31.62 21.99
CA GLN A 11 -1.68 31.32 20.69
C GLN A 11 -0.20 30.95 20.85
N GLU A 12 0.49 31.55 21.82
CA GLU A 12 1.90 31.28 22.09
C GLU A 12 2.11 29.93 22.78
N GLU A 13 1.23 29.54 23.71
CA GLU A 13 1.24 28.21 24.35
C GLU A 13 0.95 27.09 23.35
N ARG A 14 0.05 27.29 22.38
CA ARG A 14 -0.17 26.35 21.26
C ARG A 14 1.06 26.17 20.36
N ARG A 15 1.98 27.13 20.36
CA ARG A 15 3.23 27.10 19.59
C ARG A 15 4.42 26.60 20.39
N LYS A 16 4.28 26.40 21.71
CA LYS A 16 5.35 25.83 22.53
C LYS A 16 5.39 24.31 22.34
N PRO A 17 6.56 23.75 21.99
CA PRO A 17 6.71 22.30 21.94
C PRO A 17 6.52 21.70 23.35
N PRO A 18 6.03 20.46 23.46
CA PRO A 18 5.88 19.78 24.74
C PRO A 18 7.23 19.76 25.47
N LYS A 19 7.27 20.26 26.71
CA LYS A 19 8.47 20.21 27.54
C LYS A 19 8.67 18.78 28.01
N GLN A 20 9.76 18.14 27.60
CA GLN A 20 10.12 16.82 28.11
C GLN A 20 10.52 16.92 29.58
N SER A 21 10.08 15.96 30.40
CA SER A 21 10.38 15.91 31.82
C SER A 21 11.88 15.63 32.03
N LYS A 22 12.50 16.21 33.08
CA LYS A 22 13.94 16.04 33.35
C LYS A 22 14.30 14.68 33.97
N ASP A 23 13.28 13.94 34.43
CA ASP A 23 13.43 12.60 35.02
C ASP A 23 13.32 11.49 33.96
N GLU A 24 12.83 11.80 32.76
CA GLU A 24 12.88 10.87 31.64
C GLU A 24 14.26 10.95 30.99
N MET A 25 14.94 9.79 31.00
CA MET A 25 16.19 9.60 30.27
C MET A 25 15.99 10.03 28.81
N PRO A 26 16.82 10.94 28.27
CA PRO A 26 16.59 11.46 26.94
C PRO A 26 16.52 10.29 25.96
N PRO A 27 15.57 10.30 25.00
CA PRO A 27 15.48 9.22 24.03
C PRO A 27 16.86 9.07 23.38
N PRO A 28 17.36 7.83 23.22
CA PRO A 28 18.71 7.58 22.69
C PRO A 28 18.96 8.43 21.45
N ALA A 29 20.21 8.90 21.26
CA ALA A 29 20.55 9.83 20.18
C ALA A 29 20.12 9.37 18.76
N SER A 30 19.84 8.06 18.59
CA SER A 30 19.20 7.49 17.39
C SER A 30 17.80 8.06 17.09
N LEU A 31 17.08 8.58 18.08
CA LEU A 31 15.73 9.15 17.97
C LEU A 31 15.71 10.68 17.82
N GLN A 32 16.84 11.36 17.99
CA GLN A 32 16.93 12.84 17.97
C GLN A 32 17.46 13.41 16.65
N ALA A 33 17.91 12.58 15.70
CA ALA A 33 18.39 13.04 14.42
C ALA A 33 17.23 13.30 13.45
N SER A 34 17.15 14.55 12.96
CA SER A 34 16.52 15.04 11.73
C SER A 34 15.71 14.03 10.91
N SER A 35 14.45 14.35 10.59
CA SER A 35 13.46 13.82 9.61
C SER A 35 13.90 12.90 8.44
N LYS A 36 14.89 12.04 8.64
CA LYS A 36 15.36 11.02 7.72
C LYS A 36 14.46 9.82 7.99
N LYS A 37 13.68 9.40 6.98
CA LYS A 37 12.84 8.18 6.99
C LYS A 37 13.49 7.10 7.86
N GLY A 38 12.80 6.76 8.94
CA GLY A 38 13.36 6.18 10.14
C GLY A 38 13.59 4.69 10.05
N HIS A 39 14.12 4.16 11.15
CA HIS A 39 14.66 2.81 11.32
C HIS A 39 13.59 1.71 11.42
N HIS A 40 12.32 2.06 11.24
CA HIS A 40 11.20 1.13 11.31
C HIS A 40 11.05 0.39 9.98
N MET A 41 10.85 -0.93 10.02
CA MET A 41 10.84 -1.73 8.79
C MET A 41 9.73 -1.32 7.82
N GLY A 42 8.64 -0.74 8.32
CA GLY A 42 7.57 -0.18 7.49
C GLY A 42 7.99 0.99 6.60
N ASP A 43 9.03 1.75 6.98
CA ASP A 43 9.44 2.96 6.26
C ASP A 43 10.16 2.63 4.94
N TYR A 44 10.65 1.40 4.81
CA TYR A 44 11.29 0.88 3.59
C TYR A 44 10.29 0.35 2.57
N ILE A 45 9.02 0.15 2.95
CA ILE A 45 8.01 -0.44 2.07
C ILE A 45 7.51 0.62 1.08
N PRO A 46 7.59 0.40 -0.25
CA PRO A 46 6.98 1.30 -1.23
C PRO A 46 5.47 1.39 -1.02
N GLN A 47 4.90 2.59 -1.24
CA GLN A 47 3.49 2.86 -0.97
C GLN A 47 2.55 1.92 -1.73
N GLU A 48 2.84 1.62 -3.00
CA GLU A 48 2.04 0.70 -3.82
C GLU A 48 2.02 -0.73 -3.25
N GLU A 49 3.12 -1.17 -2.64
CA GLU A 49 3.23 -2.51 -2.05
C GLU A 49 2.56 -2.55 -0.67
N LEU A 50 2.61 -1.45 0.07
CA LEU A 50 1.87 -1.30 1.32
C LEU A 50 0.35 -1.30 1.07
N GLU A 51 -0.12 -0.60 0.04
CA GLU A 51 -1.54 -0.56 -0.33
C GLU A 51 -2.06 -1.94 -0.76
N LYS A 52 -1.29 -2.69 -1.56
CA LYS A 52 -1.61 -4.08 -1.92
C LYS A 52 -1.68 -4.96 -0.67
N PHE A 53 -0.70 -4.84 0.23
CA PHE A 53 -0.66 -5.58 1.49
C PHE A 53 -1.92 -5.32 2.34
N LEU A 54 -2.30 -4.05 2.50
CA LEU A 54 -3.49 -3.66 3.26
C LEU A 54 -4.79 -4.09 2.57
N ALA A 55 -4.84 -4.07 1.23
CA ALA A 55 -5.99 -4.59 0.48
C ALA A 55 -6.23 -6.08 0.73
N THR A 56 -5.16 -6.87 0.91
CA THR A 56 -5.26 -8.29 1.28
C THR A 56 -5.67 -8.48 2.75
N CYS A 57 -5.38 -7.53 3.64
CA CYS A 57 -5.75 -7.57 5.08
C CYS A 57 -7.25 -7.39 5.37
N ASN A 58 -8.14 -7.56 4.38
CA ASN A 58 -9.58 -7.36 4.54
C ASN A 58 -9.97 -5.95 5.05
N ASP A 59 -9.13 -4.94 4.77
CA ASP A 59 -9.47 -3.55 5.06
C ASP A 59 -10.51 -3.06 4.04
N VAL A 60 -11.71 -2.74 4.53
CA VAL A 60 -12.85 -2.27 3.72
C VAL A 60 -12.48 -1.03 2.90
N HIS A 61 -11.61 -0.16 3.42
CA HIS A 61 -11.17 1.03 2.69
C HIS A 61 -10.27 0.67 1.50
N ALA A 62 -9.37 -0.29 1.67
CA ALA A 62 -8.46 -0.73 0.63
C ALA A 62 -9.19 -1.53 -0.47
N GLN A 63 -10.19 -2.34 -0.12
CA GLN A 63 -11.06 -3.01 -1.10
C GLN A 63 -11.85 -2.02 -1.95
N LYS A 64 -12.42 -0.99 -1.32
CA LYS A 64 -13.15 0.07 -2.04
C LYS A 64 -12.23 0.84 -2.98
N ALA A 65 -11.02 1.17 -2.55
CA ALA A 65 -10.02 1.83 -3.40
C ALA A 65 -9.61 0.96 -4.59
N ALA A 66 -9.43 -0.35 -4.40
CA ALA A 66 -9.12 -1.28 -5.48
C ALA A 66 -10.25 -1.40 -6.50
N GLN A 67 -11.51 -1.46 -6.04
CA GLN A 67 -12.69 -1.44 -6.92
C GLN A 67 -12.78 -0.14 -7.71
N GLU A 68 -12.59 1.01 -7.06
CA GLU A 68 -12.62 2.31 -7.73
C GLU A 68 -11.50 2.45 -8.76
N ALA A 69 -10.30 1.94 -8.46
CA ALA A 69 -9.18 1.90 -9.41
C ALA A 69 -9.50 0.99 -10.61
N ALA A 70 -10.14 -0.16 -10.38
CA ALA A 70 -10.56 -1.07 -11.45
C ALA A 70 -11.63 -0.44 -12.35
N GLU A 71 -12.61 0.25 -11.78
CA GLU A 71 -13.63 1.00 -12.53
C GLU A 71 -12.99 2.12 -13.39
N LYS A 72 -12.02 2.85 -12.84
CA LYS A 72 -11.26 3.88 -13.58
C LYS A 72 -10.41 3.30 -14.70
N ALA A 73 -9.91 2.07 -14.55
CA ALA A 73 -9.10 1.39 -15.55
C ALA A 73 -9.91 0.80 -16.71
N LYS A 74 -11.25 0.78 -16.63
CA LYS A 74 -12.10 0.31 -17.74
C LYS A 74 -11.87 1.14 -19.00
N ILE A 75 -11.92 0.48 -20.16
CA ILE A 75 -11.76 1.13 -21.45
C ILE A 75 -12.96 2.05 -21.68
N GLN A 76 -12.72 3.34 -21.63
CA GLN A 76 -13.73 4.37 -21.79
C GLN A 76 -14.17 4.52 -23.26
N ALA A 77 -15.33 5.14 -23.47
CA ALA A 77 -15.94 5.30 -24.79
C ALA A 77 -15.16 6.25 -25.74
N ASP A 78 -14.21 7.02 -25.22
CA ASP A 78 -13.33 7.88 -26.01
C ASP A 78 -12.23 7.08 -26.74
N ASN A 79 -11.91 5.87 -26.26
CA ASN A 79 -10.91 4.98 -26.83
C ASN A 79 -11.27 4.57 -28.28
N ILE A 80 -10.27 4.55 -29.16
CA ILE A 80 -10.46 4.22 -30.59
C ILE A 80 -10.98 2.78 -30.75
N GLY A 81 -10.43 1.82 -30.01
CA GLY A 81 -10.86 0.42 -30.03
C GLY A 81 -12.32 0.26 -29.58
N HIS A 82 -12.71 0.94 -28.52
CA HIS A 82 -14.11 0.97 -28.07
C HIS A 82 -15.04 1.47 -29.18
N LYS A 83 -14.72 2.62 -29.79
CA LYS A 83 -15.52 3.20 -30.89
C LYS A 83 -15.63 2.26 -32.10
N LEU A 84 -14.55 1.57 -32.46
CA LEU A 84 -14.54 0.64 -33.57
C LEU A 84 -15.43 -0.58 -33.28
N LEU A 85 -15.30 -1.17 -32.09
CA LEU A 85 -16.15 -2.29 -31.66
C LEU A 85 -17.63 -1.88 -31.63
N SER A 86 -17.94 -0.70 -31.06
CA SER A 86 -19.32 -0.18 -31.05
C SER A 86 -19.90 0.01 -32.45
N LYS A 87 -19.09 0.50 -33.41
CA LYS A 87 -19.53 0.62 -34.82
C LYS A 87 -19.80 -0.73 -35.48
N MET A 88 -19.10 -1.78 -35.07
CA MET A 88 -19.35 -3.16 -35.51
C MET A 88 -20.51 -3.84 -34.78
N GLY A 89 -21.23 -3.10 -33.90
CA GLY A 89 -22.41 -3.58 -33.20
C GLY A 89 -22.14 -4.20 -31.82
N TRP A 90 -20.89 -4.21 -31.35
CA TRP A 90 -20.57 -4.62 -29.98
C TRP A 90 -21.04 -3.58 -28.97
N LYS A 91 -21.47 -4.03 -27.79
CA LYS A 91 -21.93 -3.17 -26.69
C LYS A 91 -21.09 -3.45 -25.45
N GLU A 92 -20.85 -2.41 -24.65
CA GLU A 92 -20.13 -2.56 -23.39
C GLU A 92 -20.82 -3.61 -22.49
N GLY A 93 -20.01 -4.47 -21.87
CA GLY A 93 -20.48 -5.59 -21.05
C GLY A 93 -20.94 -6.81 -21.85
N GLU A 94 -20.97 -6.75 -23.18
CA GLU A 94 -21.37 -7.88 -24.02
C GLU A 94 -20.18 -8.78 -24.40
N GLY A 95 -20.41 -10.09 -24.36
CA GLY A 95 -19.47 -11.08 -24.88
C GLY A 95 -19.32 -11.03 -26.39
N LEU A 96 -18.14 -11.37 -26.91
CA LEU A 96 -17.91 -11.48 -28.36
C LEU A 96 -18.39 -12.84 -28.91
N GLY A 97 -18.50 -12.95 -30.24
CA GLY A 97 -18.92 -14.15 -30.96
C GLY A 97 -20.37 -14.08 -31.46
N SER A 98 -20.75 -14.99 -32.37
CA SER A 98 -22.08 -14.99 -33.01
C SER A 98 -23.25 -15.07 -32.02
N GLY A 99 -23.08 -15.84 -30.95
CA GLY A 99 -24.06 -15.98 -29.87
C GLY A 99 -23.83 -15.07 -28.67
N LYS A 100 -22.88 -14.12 -28.74
CA LYS A 100 -22.50 -13.23 -27.62
C LYS A 100 -22.07 -13.98 -26.34
N SER A 101 -21.67 -15.25 -26.50
CA SER A 101 -21.34 -16.16 -25.39
C SER A 101 -19.86 -16.12 -24.99
N GLY A 102 -19.04 -15.32 -25.68
CA GLY A 102 -17.68 -15.05 -25.26
C GLY A 102 -17.64 -14.32 -23.92
N ARG A 103 -16.51 -14.40 -23.22
CA ARG A 103 -16.37 -13.74 -21.93
C ARG A 103 -16.24 -12.22 -22.11
N ALA A 104 -17.03 -11.45 -21.38
CA ALA A 104 -16.99 -9.99 -21.41
C ALA A 104 -15.79 -9.42 -20.63
N ASP A 105 -15.49 -10.01 -19.47
CA ASP A 105 -14.39 -9.56 -18.62
C ASP A 105 -13.05 -10.23 -18.99
N PRO A 106 -11.91 -9.52 -18.89
CA PRO A 106 -10.57 -10.10 -19.04
C PRO A 106 -10.27 -11.24 -18.04
N VAL A 107 -9.31 -12.12 -18.35
CA VAL A 107 -8.88 -13.15 -17.38
C VAL A 107 -7.82 -12.47 -16.56
N MET A 108 -7.97 -12.47 -15.24
CA MET A 108 -6.85 -12.10 -14.39
C MET A 108 -5.77 -13.16 -14.55
N ALA A 109 -4.64 -12.77 -15.16
CA ALA A 109 -3.43 -13.56 -15.01
C ALA A 109 -3.13 -13.57 -13.50
N GLY A 110 -3.16 -14.74 -12.88
CA GLY A 110 -2.81 -14.89 -11.47
C GLY A 110 -1.37 -14.45 -11.20
N ASN A 111 -0.88 -14.68 -9.98
CA ASN A 111 0.49 -14.31 -9.62
C ASN A 111 1.50 -14.94 -10.59
N VAL A 112 2.25 -14.09 -11.29
CA VAL A 112 3.37 -14.54 -12.10
C VAL A 112 4.43 -15.09 -11.15
N LYS A 113 4.73 -16.37 -11.27
CA LYS A 113 5.74 -17.02 -10.45
C LYS A 113 7.10 -16.38 -10.69
N ARG A 114 7.68 -15.81 -9.63
CA ARG A 114 9.03 -15.21 -9.64
C ARG A 114 10.03 -15.98 -8.79
N ASP A 115 9.56 -16.99 -8.05
CA ASP A 115 10.37 -17.84 -7.20
C ASP A 115 10.61 -19.21 -7.84
N ASN A 116 11.39 -20.04 -7.14
CA ASN A 116 11.68 -21.42 -7.52
C ASN A 116 10.91 -22.42 -6.65
N LEU A 117 9.86 -21.99 -5.94
CA LEU A 117 9.12 -22.85 -5.01
C LEU A 117 8.21 -23.85 -5.75
N GLY A 118 7.80 -24.92 -5.07
CA GLY A 118 6.82 -25.86 -5.62
C GLY A 118 5.43 -25.23 -5.78
N VAL A 119 4.59 -25.81 -6.62
CA VAL A 119 3.17 -25.41 -6.69
C VAL A 119 2.51 -25.70 -5.34
N GLY A 120 1.77 -24.73 -4.79
CA GLY A 120 1.13 -24.85 -3.48
C GLY A 120 2.03 -24.52 -2.29
N ALA A 121 3.30 -24.15 -2.51
CA ALA A 121 4.15 -23.63 -1.45
C ALA A 121 3.65 -22.24 -1.02
N ALA A 122 3.34 -22.07 0.27
CA ALA A 122 3.00 -20.77 0.84
C ALA A 122 4.28 -19.98 1.12
N GLN A 123 4.30 -18.70 0.74
CA GLN A 123 5.38 -17.82 1.16
C GLN A 123 5.15 -17.38 2.62
N PRO A 124 6.14 -17.49 3.52
CA PRO A 124 5.96 -17.11 4.93
C PRO A 124 5.54 -15.64 5.15
N GLY A 125 5.82 -14.77 4.19
CA GLY A 125 5.46 -13.35 4.21
C GLY A 125 4.15 -13.00 3.52
N GLU A 126 3.42 -13.98 2.98
CA GLU A 126 2.13 -13.77 2.34
C GLU A 126 1.04 -13.57 3.40
N VAL A 127 0.26 -12.50 3.26
CA VAL A 127 -0.85 -12.18 4.16
C VAL A 127 -2.08 -12.97 3.75
N THR A 128 -2.74 -13.55 4.72
CA THR A 128 -4.07 -14.15 4.56
C THR A 128 -5.11 -13.31 5.30
N PRO A 129 -6.36 -13.27 4.82
CA PRO A 129 -7.44 -12.57 5.53
C PRO A 129 -7.71 -13.11 6.95
N ASP A 130 -7.32 -14.36 7.21
CA ASP A 130 -7.46 -15.02 8.50
C ASP A 130 -6.32 -14.72 9.48
N ASP A 131 -5.28 -13.97 9.05
CA ASP A 131 -4.19 -13.57 9.95
C ASP A 131 -4.70 -12.61 11.03
N ASP A 132 -4.28 -12.84 12.28
CA ASP A 132 -4.55 -11.89 13.35
C ASP A 132 -3.75 -10.58 13.19
N ILE A 133 -4.09 -9.56 14.00
CA ILE A 133 -3.47 -8.23 13.93
C ILE A 133 -1.95 -8.31 14.13
N TYR A 134 -1.47 -9.25 14.95
CA TYR A 134 -0.05 -9.40 15.25
C TYR A 134 0.72 -10.06 14.10
N GLU A 135 0.17 -11.10 13.48
CA GLU A 135 0.74 -11.75 12.31
C GLU A 135 0.70 -10.83 11.09
N GLN A 136 -0.37 -10.06 10.88
CA GLN A 136 -0.40 -9.01 9.86
C GLN A 136 0.71 -7.98 10.10
N TYR A 137 0.87 -7.49 11.34
CA TYR A 137 1.94 -6.56 11.70
C TYR A 137 3.32 -7.14 11.39
N LYS A 138 3.55 -8.40 11.79
CA LYS A 138 4.82 -9.11 11.58
C LYS A 138 5.11 -9.32 10.09
N LYS A 139 4.13 -9.76 9.30
CA LYS A 139 4.26 -9.93 7.84
C LYS A 139 4.51 -8.59 7.15
N ARG A 140 3.90 -7.49 7.62
CA ARG A 140 4.19 -6.13 7.16
C ARG A 140 5.65 -5.75 7.45
N MET A 141 6.14 -6.04 8.66
CA MET A 141 7.55 -5.81 8.99
C MET A 141 8.48 -6.68 8.14
N MET A 142 8.10 -7.93 7.86
CA MET A 142 8.82 -8.81 6.93
C MET A 142 8.90 -8.25 5.51
N LEU A 143 7.81 -7.66 5.00
CA LEU A 143 7.79 -6.99 3.69
C LEU A 143 8.85 -5.89 3.59
N GLY A 144 9.07 -5.13 4.67
CA GLY A 144 10.10 -4.10 4.74
C GLY A 144 11.52 -4.60 4.47
N TYR A 145 11.85 -5.83 4.86
CA TYR A 145 13.20 -6.39 4.64
C TYR A 145 13.51 -6.63 3.16
N ARG A 146 12.49 -6.80 2.32
CA ARG A 146 12.69 -6.97 0.86
C ARG A 146 13.15 -5.69 0.17
N TYR A 147 12.75 -4.53 0.70
CA TYR A 147 13.03 -3.22 0.11
C TYR A 147 14.13 -2.44 0.85
N ARG A 148 14.52 -2.91 2.03
CA ARG A 148 15.61 -2.30 2.80
C ARG A 148 16.95 -2.48 2.07
N PRO A 149 17.71 -1.40 1.81
CA PRO A 149 19.04 -1.49 1.21
C PRO A 149 19.98 -2.37 2.03
N ASN A 150 20.77 -3.21 1.37
CA ASN A 150 21.73 -4.08 2.04
C ASN A 150 22.86 -3.25 2.67
N PRO A 151 23.02 -3.22 4.00
CA PRO A 151 24.07 -2.47 4.66
C PRO A 151 25.48 -3.02 4.38
N LEU A 152 25.58 -4.25 3.87
CA LEU A 152 26.85 -4.89 3.47
C LEU A 152 27.16 -4.70 1.97
N GLY A 153 26.36 -3.93 1.24
CA GLY A 153 26.63 -3.58 -0.16
C GLY A 153 26.57 -4.73 -1.16
N ASN A 154 26.05 -5.91 -0.79
CA ASN A 154 25.97 -7.06 -1.69
C ASN A 154 24.63 -7.06 -2.47
N PRO A 155 24.63 -6.79 -3.80
CA PRO A 155 23.42 -6.70 -4.60
C PRO A 155 22.75 -8.07 -4.86
N ARG A 156 23.42 -9.18 -4.50
CA ARG A 156 22.95 -10.55 -4.77
C ARG A 156 22.16 -11.18 -3.62
N LYS A 157 22.06 -10.53 -2.47
CA LYS A 157 21.34 -11.06 -1.30
C LYS A 157 20.38 -10.00 -0.75
N SER A 158 19.14 -10.05 -1.23
CA SER A 158 17.98 -9.72 -0.39
C SER A 158 18.06 -10.61 0.86
N TYR A 159 17.72 -10.10 2.04
CA TYR A 159 17.86 -10.89 3.28
C TYR A 159 17.00 -12.17 3.27
N TYR A 160 16.00 -12.26 2.40
CA TYR A 160 15.16 -13.44 2.14
C TYR A 160 14.65 -13.43 0.71
#